data_AF-A0AAN6T1X1-F1
#
_entry.id   AF-A0AAN6T1X1-F1
#
_cell.length_a   1.000
_cell.length_b   1.000
_cell.length_c   1.000
_cell.angle_alpha   90.00
_cell.angle_beta   90.00
_cell.angle_gamma   90.00
#
_symmetry.space_group_name_H-M   'P 1'
#
loop_
_entity.id
_entity.type
_entity.pdbx_description
1 polymer ?
#
loop_
_entity_poly.entity_id
_entity_poly.type
_entity_poly.pdbx_seq_one_letter_code
_entity_poly.pdbx_strand_id
1 'polypeptide(L)'
;MAQPAQSPSDMGPEASETIPRLTTDAPAIFVPIPHDMLNSEPPQNRIERLKRILETIDYQREGVEENLMFMYEREKKRIMLEAAKLEQAQGPPKIRPGLPPSELENIIANMETPAQPGGNYNLQRYPPTADAKTPMPPNLSLRDSTVRDILIVVQRGLNDLERFEEFMAGIKNHYLGLLERETAKIEEVGKRPEERSGFRSL
;
A
#
# COMPACT_ATOMS: atom_id res chain seq x y z
N MET A 1 -39.00 -42.06 25.44
CA MET A 1 -38.81 -41.76 24.00
C MET A 1 -38.72 -40.26 23.86
N ALA A 2 -37.50 -39.71 23.77
CA ALA A 2 -37.26 -38.28 23.64
C ALA A 2 -37.23 -37.92 22.15
N GLN A 3 -37.98 -36.88 21.76
CA GLN A 3 -37.94 -36.31 20.42
C GLN A 3 -36.60 -35.62 20.19
N PRO A 4 -36.00 -35.70 18.99
CA PRO A 4 -34.78 -34.96 18.69
C PRO A 4 -35.08 -33.48 18.56
N ALA A 5 -34.27 -32.65 19.22
CA ALA A 5 -34.28 -31.21 19.07
C ALA A 5 -34.00 -30.85 17.61
N GLN A 6 -34.92 -30.14 16.97
CA GLN A 6 -34.73 -29.54 15.67
C GLN A 6 -33.65 -28.45 15.81
N SER A 7 -32.56 -28.61 15.07
CA SER A 7 -31.57 -27.55 14.86
C SER A 7 -32.27 -26.35 14.22
N PRO A 8 -32.09 -25.12 14.71
CA PRO A 8 -32.56 -23.96 13.99
C PRO A 8 -31.77 -23.89 12.68
N SER A 9 -32.49 -23.96 11.57
CA SER A 9 -32.01 -23.64 10.24
C SER A 9 -31.29 -22.29 10.26
N ASP A 10 -29.99 -22.30 10.00
CA ASP A 10 -29.22 -21.11 9.61
C ASP A 10 -29.75 -20.62 8.26
N MET A 11 -30.86 -19.88 8.32
CA MET A 11 -31.37 -19.01 7.27
C MET A 11 -31.18 -17.58 7.79
N GLY A 12 -29.92 -17.16 7.91
CA GLY A 12 -29.60 -15.74 7.90
C GLY A 12 -29.75 -15.24 6.46
N PRO A 13 -30.43 -14.12 6.20
CA PRO A 13 -30.37 -13.50 4.88
C PRO A 13 -28.90 -13.12 4.64
N GLU A 14 -28.35 -13.49 3.49
CA GLU A 14 -27.09 -12.92 2.99
C GLU A 14 -27.28 -11.40 2.88
N ALA A 15 -26.99 -10.68 3.96
CA ALA A 15 -26.81 -9.25 3.91
C ALA A 15 -25.66 -9.06 2.93
N SER A 16 -25.96 -8.58 1.73
CA SER A 16 -24.94 -8.16 0.79
C SER A 16 -24.19 -7.00 1.45
N GLU A 17 -23.15 -7.31 2.21
CA GLU A 17 -22.35 -6.35 2.94
C GLU A 17 -21.77 -5.38 1.92
N THR A 18 -22.40 -4.20 1.82
CA THR A 18 -21.97 -3.18 0.90
C THR A 18 -20.76 -2.53 1.54
N ILE A 19 -19.58 -2.89 1.04
CA ILE A 19 -18.31 -2.33 1.52
C ILE A 19 -18.34 -0.82 1.23
N PRO A 20 -18.27 0.05 2.25
CA PRO A 20 -18.22 1.49 2.05
C PRO A 20 -16.92 1.88 1.34
N ARG A 21 -16.99 2.94 0.52
CA ARG A 21 -15.84 3.47 -0.21
C ARG A 21 -14.75 3.98 0.72
N LEU A 22 -13.50 3.72 0.35
CA LEU A 22 -12.34 4.30 1.01
C LEU A 22 -12.24 5.82 0.72
N THR A 23 -12.52 6.64 1.72
CA THR A 23 -12.35 8.10 1.64
C THR A 23 -10.99 8.54 2.17
N THR A 24 -10.60 8.01 3.32
CA THR A 24 -9.34 8.32 4.00
C THR A 24 -8.67 7.06 4.54
N ASP A 25 -7.35 7.06 4.45
CA ASP A 25 -6.37 6.10 4.93
C ASP A 25 -5.87 6.42 6.36
N ALA A 26 -6.27 7.56 6.93
CA ALA A 26 -5.87 7.98 8.28
C ALA A 26 -6.10 6.93 9.39
N PRO A 27 -7.15 6.09 9.36
CA PRO A 27 -7.33 5.03 10.35
C PRO A 27 -6.22 3.97 10.38
N ALA A 28 -5.36 3.89 9.36
CA ALA A 28 -4.28 2.90 9.31
C ALA A 28 -3.25 3.07 10.45
N ILE A 29 -3.16 4.27 11.05
CA ILE A 29 -2.22 4.58 12.14
C ILE A 29 -2.51 3.80 13.44
N PHE A 30 -3.72 3.26 13.57
CA PHE A 30 -4.14 2.57 14.79
C PHE A 30 -3.66 1.13 14.79
N VAL A 31 -2.46 0.92 15.31
CA VAL A 31 -1.86 -0.40 15.51
C VAL A 31 -2.15 -0.88 16.95
N PRO A 32 -2.69 -2.10 17.13
CA PRO A 32 -2.89 -2.67 18.46
C PRO A 32 -1.57 -2.77 19.22
N ILE A 33 -1.58 -2.47 20.52
CA ILE A 33 -0.38 -2.63 21.35
C ILE A 33 -0.33 -4.08 21.84
N PRO A 34 0.73 -4.84 21.57
CA PRO A 34 0.78 -6.27 21.89
C PRO A 34 1.20 -6.54 23.34
N HIS A 35 1.76 -5.56 24.04
CA HIS A 35 2.23 -5.69 25.41
C HIS A 35 1.32 -4.92 26.37
N ASP A 36 1.14 -5.47 27.57
CA ASP A 36 0.44 -4.78 28.64
C ASP A 36 1.29 -3.62 29.18
N MET A 37 0.83 -2.39 28.94
CA MET A 37 1.52 -1.18 29.38
C MET A 37 1.54 -1.05 30.91
N LEU A 38 0.57 -1.64 31.61
CA LEU A 38 0.41 -1.50 33.05
C LEU A 38 1.48 -2.26 33.84
N ASN A 39 1.99 -3.35 33.27
CA ASN A 39 2.99 -4.22 33.89
C ASN A 39 4.41 -3.97 33.37
N SER A 40 4.60 -2.91 32.58
CA SER A 40 5.89 -2.64 31.95
C SER A 40 6.86 -1.91 32.87
N GLU A 41 8.07 -2.46 33.04
CA GLU A 41 9.12 -1.79 33.82
C GLU A 41 9.57 -0.51 33.11
N PRO A 42 9.75 0.61 33.84
CA PRO A 42 10.22 1.85 33.27
C PRO A 42 11.70 1.73 32.87
N PRO A 43 12.12 2.35 31.76
CA PRO A 43 13.51 2.29 31.32
C PRO A 43 14.41 2.98 32.34
N GLN A 44 15.45 2.27 32.80
CA GLN A 44 16.35 2.74 33.84
C GLN A 44 17.33 3.78 33.30
N ASN A 45 17.76 3.59 32.04
CA ASN A 45 18.75 4.43 31.40
C ASN A 45 18.23 5.14 30.15
N ARG A 46 18.88 6.25 29.78
CA ARG A 46 18.54 6.99 28.55
C ARG A 46 18.76 6.16 27.28
N ILE A 47 19.81 5.34 27.24
CA ILE A 47 20.09 4.42 26.13
C ILE A 47 19.00 3.37 26.01
N GLU A 48 18.60 2.77 27.12
CA GLU A 48 17.54 1.77 27.17
C GLU A 48 16.21 2.36 26.69
N ARG A 49 15.91 3.59 27.11
CA ARG A 49 14.75 4.35 26.61
C ARG A 49 14.80 4.54 25.09
N LEU A 50 15.95 4.93 24.54
CA LEU A 50 16.12 5.15 23.10
C LEU A 50 15.98 3.85 22.31
N LYS A 51 16.55 2.74 22.80
CA LYS A 51 16.37 1.41 22.21
C LYS A 51 14.90 1.00 22.16
N ARG A 52 14.19 1.16 23.28
CA ARG A 52 12.76 0.86 23.35
C ARG A 52 11.91 1.73 22.43
N ILE A 53 12.25 3.01 22.27
CA ILE A 53 11.59 3.89 21.30
C ILE A 53 11.80 3.37 19.87
N LEU A 54 13.02 2.96 19.51
CA LEU A 54 13.31 2.40 18.19
C LEU A 54 12.54 1.10 17.93
N GLU A 55 12.45 0.21 18.92
CA GLU A 55 11.64 -1.02 18.85
C GLU A 55 10.16 -0.70 18.64
N THR A 56 9.60 0.28 19.37
CA THR A 56 8.21 0.72 19.17
C THR A 56 7.99 1.33 17.79
N ILE A 57 8.94 2.10 17.28
CA ILE A 57 8.88 2.70 15.93
C ILE A 57 8.81 1.60 14.87
N ASP A 58 9.67 0.59 14.97
CA ASP A 58 9.71 -0.53 14.02
C ASP A 58 8.40 -1.34 14.07
N TYR A 59 7.89 -1.62 15.28
CA TYR A 59 6.60 -2.29 15.45
C TYR A 59 5.43 -1.50 14.87
N GLN A 60 5.36 -0.19 15.15
CA GLN A 60 4.30 0.66 14.61
C GLN A 60 4.39 0.77 13.09
N ARG A 61 5.60 0.85 12.54
CA ARG A 61 5.81 0.89 11.09
C ARG A 61 5.18 -0.32 10.42
N GLU A 62 5.54 -1.53 10.86
CA GLU A 62 5.03 -2.78 10.30
C GLU A 62 3.49 -2.84 10.42
N GLY A 63 2.93 -2.50 11.57
CA GLY A 63 1.48 -2.51 11.76
C GLY A 63 0.72 -1.51 10.88
N VAL A 64 1.27 -0.32 10.64
CA VAL A 64 0.65 0.67 9.75
C VAL A 64 0.73 0.23 8.29
N GLU A 65 1.84 -0.37 7.86
CA GLU A 65 1.99 -0.93 6.51
C GLU A 65 0.96 -2.03 6.25
N GLU A 66 0.79 -2.97 7.20
CA GLU A 66 -0.23 -4.02 7.12
C GLU A 66 -1.65 -3.44 7.05
N ASN A 67 -1.95 -2.44 7.89
CA ASN A 67 -3.25 -1.77 7.90
C ASN A 67 -3.54 -1.04 6.59
N LEU A 68 -2.55 -0.32 6.03
CA LEU A 68 -2.68 0.35 4.74
C LEU A 68 -3.00 -0.68 3.64
N MET A 69 -2.23 -1.77 3.58
CA MET A 69 -2.46 -2.85 2.61
C MET A 69 -3.86 -3.42 2.74
N PHE A 70 -4.32 -3.71 3.97
CA PHE A 70 -5.68 -4.19 4.23
C PHE A 70 -6.76 -3.23 3.70
N MET A 71 -6.59 -1.92 3.94
CA MET A 71 -7.55 -0.90 3.49
C MET A 71 -7.62 -0.83 1.96
N TYR A 72 -6.49 -0.91 1.27
CA TYR A 72 -6.42 -0.90 -0.19
C TYR A 72 -6.96 -2.20 -0.81
N GLU A 73 -6.69 -3.35 -0.21
CA GLU A 73 -7.26 -4.63 -0.63
C GLU A 73 -8.78 -4.66 -0.49
N ARG A 74 -9.30 -4.08 0.60
CA ARG A 74 -10.74 -3.93 0.82
C ARG A 74 -11.38 -3.04 -0.24
N GLU A 75 -10.74 -1.94 -0.61
CA GLU A 75 -11.22 -1.06 -1.69
C GLU A 75 -11.20 -1.77 -3.05
N LYS A 76 -10.16 -2.57 -3.34
CA LYS A 76 -10.13 -3.44 -4.53
C LYS A 76 -11.32 -4.39 -4.55
N LYS A 77 -11.60 -5.07 -3.43
CA LYS A 77 -12.76 -5.98 -3.30
C LYS A 77 -14.07 -5.25 -3.54
N ARG A 78 -14.25 -4.03 -3.01
CA ARG A 78 -15.43 -3.19 -3.27
C ARG A 78 -15.62 -2.94 -4.77
N ILE A 79 -14.57 -2.50 -5.47
CA ILE A 79 -14.62 -2.23 -6.92
C ILE A 79 -15.01 -3.48 -7.69
N MET A 80 -14.42 -4.64 -7.35
CA MET A 80 -14.76 -5.91 -7.99
C MET A 80 -16.22 -6.32 -7.76
N LEU A 81 -16.75 -6.14 -6.55
CA LEU A 81 -18.15 -6.45 -6.23
C LEU A 81 -19.12 -5.52 -6.97
N GLU A 82 -18.80 -4.23 -7.05
CA GLU A 82 -19.60 -3.27 -7.82
C GLU A 82 -19.57 -3.59 -9.31
N ALA A 83 -18.40 -3.92 -9.86
CA ALA A 83 -18.25 -4.36 -11.23
C ALA A 83 -19.11 -5.60 -11.53
N ALA A 84 -19.06 -6.61 -10.65
CA ALA A 84 -19.85 -7.83 -10.79
C ALA A 84 -21.35 -7.56 -10.75
N LYS A 85 -21.82 -6.68 -9.84
CA LYS A 85 -23.23 -6.25 -9.78
C LYS A 85 -23.66 -5.54 -11.06
N LEU A 86 -22.81 -4.67 -11.60
CA LEU A 86 -23.08 -3.95 -12.85
C LEU A 86 -23.08 -4.87 -14.08
N GLU A 87 -22.16 -5.83 -14.15
CA GLU A 87 -22.14 -6.85 -15.21
C GLU A 87 -23.41 -7.72 -15.16
N GLN A 88 -23.83 -8.17 -13.97
CA GLN A 88 -25.08 -8.91 -13.80
C GLN A 88 -26.31 -8.09 -14.23
N ALA A 89 -26.33 -6.79 -13.93
CA ALA A 89 -27.42 -5.90 -14.33
C ALA A 89 -27.45 -5.61 -15.84
N GLN A 90 -26.30 -5.58 -16.52
CA GLN A 90 -26.22 -5.39 -17.98
C GLN A 90 -26.58 -6.63 -18.80
N GLY A 91 -26.63 -7.80 -18.17
CA GLY A 91 -26.91 -9.08 -18.84
C GLY A 91 -25.69 -9.65 -19.58
N PRO A 92 -25.87 -10.70 -20.40
CA PRO A 92 -24.74 -11.35 -21.08
C PRO A 92 -23.97 -10.33 -21.93
N PRO A 93 -22.62 -10.44 -21.99
CA PRO A 93 -21.80 -9.47 -22.68
C PRO A 93 -22.28 -9.38 -24.13
N LYS A 94 -22.70 -8.18 -24.55
CA LYS A 94 -22.95 -7.91 -25.96
C LYS A 94 -21.67 -8.22 -26.70
N ILE A 95 -21.69 -9.26 -27.54
CA ILE A 95 -20.60 -9.58 -28.45
C ILE A 95 -20.31 -8.30 -29.22
N ARG A 96 -19.12 -7.72 -29.02
CA ARG A 96 -18.74 -6.53 -29.77
C ARG A 96 -18.77 -6.94 -31.26
N PRO A 97 -19.39 -6.14 -32.13
CA PRO A 97 -19.22 -6.36 -33.57
C PRO A 97 -17.71 -6.38 -33.85
N GLY A 98 -17.29 -7.22 -34.81
CA GLY A 98 -15.89 -7.27 -35.24
C GLY A 98 -15.37 -5.87 -35.59
N LEU A 99 -14.04 -5.74 -35.66
CA LEU A 99 -13.39 -4.46 -35.96
C LEU A 99 -14.10 -3.76 -37.14
N PRO A 100 -14.46 -2.47 -37.01
CA PRO A 100 -15.02 -1.75 -38.13
C PRO A 100 -14.01 -1.77 -39.29
N PRO A 101 -14.48 -1.89 -40.54
CA PRO A 101 -13.60 -2.05 -41.70
C PRO A 101 -12.54 -0.94 -41.81
N SER A 102 -12.86 0.28 -41.38
CA SER A 102 -11.92 1.41 -41.31
C SER A 102 -10.77 1.21 -40.31
N GLU A 103 -11.01 0.56 -39.17
CA GLU A 103 -9.93 0.22 -38.22
C GLU A 103 -9.05 -0.91 -38.77
N LEU A 104 -9.65 -1.84 -39.51
CA LEU A 104 -8.95 -2.95 -40.15
C LEU A 104 -7.99 -2.43 -41.23
N GLU A 105 -8.43 -1.46 -42.04
CA GLU A 105 -7.59 -0.75 -43.00
C GLU A 105 -6.43 0.00 -42.33
N ASN A 106 -6.69 0.67 -41.20
CA ASN A 106 -5.63 1.36 -40.44
C ASN A 106 -4.59 0.39 -39.88
N ILE A 107 -5.00 -0.80 -39.42
CA ILE A 107 -4.07 -1.84 -38.96
C ILE A 107 -3.24 -2.37 -40.12
N ILE A 108 -3.88 -2.66 -41.26
CA ILE A 108 -3.17 -3.12 -42.46
C ILE A 108 -2.15 -2.07 -42.91
N ALA A 109 -2.55 -0.80 -42.98
CA ALA A 109 -1.65 0.29 -43.34
C ALA A 109 -0.45 0.42 -42.37
N ASN A 110 -0.68 0.29 -41.07
CA ASN A 110 0.40 0.30 -40.08
C ASN A 110 1.33 -0.92 -40.21
N MET A 111 0.81 -2.09 -40.56
CA MET A 111 1.59 -3.31 -40.81
C MET A 111 2.43 -3.22 -42.08
N GLU A 112 1.92 -2.53 -43.10
CA GLU A 112 2.62 -2.27 -44.37
C GLU A 112 3.66 -1.14 -44.25
N THR A 113 3.62 -0.36 -43.16
CA THR A 113 4.54 0.76 -42.97
C THR A 113 5.97 0.24 -42.70
N PRO A 114 6.98 0.70 -43.46
CA PRO A 114 8.36 0.27 -43.23
C PRO A 114 8.85 0.68 -41.85
N ALA A 115 9.68 -0.17 -41.24
CA ALA A 115 10.30 0.14 -39.95
C ALA A 115 11.03 1.48 -40.01
N GLN A 116 10.68 2.38 -39.08
CA GLN A 116 11.31 3.68 -38.95
C GLN A 116 12.80 3.50 -38.58
N PRO A 117 13.73 4.12 -39.31
CA PRO A 117 15.15 4.05 -39.00
C PRO A 117 15.41 4.58 -37.58
N GLY A 118 16.00 3.76 -36.71
CA GLY A 118 16.35 4.14 -35.33
C GLY A 118 15.26 3.91 -34.28
N GLY A 119 14.10 3.36 -34.63
CA GLY A 119 13.08 2.96 -33.66
C GLY A 119 13.50 1.71 -32.87
N ASN A 120 13.50 1.79 -31.53
CA ASN A 120 13.71 0.61 -30.69
C ASN A 120 12.38 -0.11 -30.46
N TYR A 121 12.13 -1.17 -31.25
CA TYR A 121 10.92 -1.98 -31.21
C TYR A 121 10.87 -2.98 -30.04
N ASN A 122 11.96 -3.11 -29.27
CA ASN A 122 12.05 -4.00 -28.11
C ASN A 122 11.65 -3.30 -26.79
N LEU A 123 11.15 -2.06 -26.85
CA LEU A 123 10.64 -1.39 -25.66
C LEU A 123 9.33 -2.06 -25.23
N GLN A 124 9.41 -2.87 -24.16
CA GLN A 124 8.24 -3.19 -23.34
C GLN A 124 7.67 -1.87 -22.82
N ARG A 125 6.70 -1.31 -23.55
CA ARG A 125 5.85 -0.26 -23.01
C ARG A 125 5.11 -0.89 -21.84
N TYR A 126 5.58 -0.59 -20.63
CA TYR A 126 4.75 -0.74 -19.45
C TYR A 126 3.41 -0.06 -19.74
N PRO A 127 2.27 -0.67 -19.35
CA PRO A 127 1.00 0.03 -19.44
C PRO A 127 1.20 1.39 -18.77
N PRO A 128 0.75 2.49 -19.39
CA PRO A 128 0.90 3.81 -18.80
C PRO A 128 0.38 3.72 -17.37
N THR A 129 1.23 4.08 -16.40
CA THR A 129 0.79 4.38 -15.04
C THR A 129 -0.48 5.21 -15.19
N ALA A 130 -1.56 4.80 -14.53
CA ALA A 130 -2.89 5.35 -14.74
C ALA A 130 -2.97 6.79 -14.22
N ASP A 131 -2.26 7.71 -14.88
CA ASP A 131 -2.31 9.12 -14.59
C ASP A 131 -3.74 9.57 -14.80
N ALA A 132 -4.37 10.00 -13.70
CA ALA A 132 -5.72 10.52 -13.69
C ALA A 132 -5.95 11.65 -14.70
N LYS A 133 -4.86 12.29 -15.17
CA LYS A 133 -4.83 13.37 -16.16
C LYS A 133 -4.91 12.92 -17.62
N THR A 134 -4.79 11.62 -17.91
CA THR A 134 -4.85 11.13 -19.29
C THR A 134 -6.30 11.20 -19.80
N PRO A 135 -6.59 12.00 -20.84
CA PRO A 135 -7.95 12.17 -21.35
C PRO A 135 -8.48 10.83 -21.88
N MET A 136 -9.67 10.44 -21.42
CA MET A 136 -10.28 9.16 -21.78
C MET A 136 -11.05 9.24 -23.09
N PRO A 137 -11.07 8.15 -23.88
CA PRO A 137 -12.10 7.98 -24.89
C PRO A 137 -13.50 7.97 -24.21
N PRO A 138 -14.54 8.54 -24.82
CA PRO A 138 -15.84 8.70 -24.19
C PRO A 138 -16.61 7.37 -23.94
N ASN A 139 -16.16 6.26 -24.52
CA ASN A 139 -16.88 4.98 -24.54
C ASN A 139 -16.03 3.82 -23.99
N LEU A 140 -15.48 3.93 -22.78
CA LEU A 140 -14.82 2.77 -22.15
C LEU A 140 -15.84 1.67 -21.85
N SER A 141 -15.41 0.43 -22.04
CA SER A 141 -16.16 -0.71 -21.54
C SER A 141 -16.16 -0.73 -20.01
N LEU A 142 -17.20 -1.31 -19.42
CA LEU A 142 -17.28 -1.52 -17.97
C LEU A 142 -16.03 -2.22 -17.41
N ARG A 143 -15.46 -3.16 -18.16
CA ARG A 143 -14.21 -3.85 -17.77
C ARG A 143 -13.00 -2.92 -17.82
N ASP A 144 -12.92 -2.06 -18.84
CA ASP A 144 -11.80 -1.13 -18.99
C ASP A 144 -11.86 -0.04 -17.90
N SER A 145 -13.07 0.42 -17.54
CA SER A 145 -13.25 1.36 -16.44
C SER A 145 -12.91 0.75 -15.08
N THR A 146 -13.29 -0.50 -14.82
CA THR A 146 -13.00 -1.15 -13.53
C THR A 146 -11.52 -1.47 -13.37
N VAL A 147 -10.84 -1.90 -14.44
CA VAL A 147 -9.38 -2.05 -14.44
C VAL A 147 -8.71 -0.72 -14.15
N ARG A 148 -9.16 0.38 -14.76
CA ARG A 148 -8.63 1.72 -14.46
C ARG A 148 -8.83 2.10 -13.00
N ASP A 149 -10.02 1.89 -12.44
CA ASP A 149 -10.30 2.21 -11.04
C ASP A 149 -9.40 1.42 -10.09
N ILE A 150 -9.16 0.13 -10.39
CA ILE A 150 -8.20 -0.70 -9.64
C ILE A 150 -6.79 -0.12 -9.75
N LEU A 151 -6.33 0.26 -10.95
CA LEU A 151 -5.01 0.86 -11.13
C LEU A 151 -4.83 2.17 -10.36
N ILE A 152 -5.87 3.02 -10.31
CA ILE A 152 -5.85 4.25 -9.52
C ILE A 152 -5.72 3.94 -8.03
N VAL A 153 -6.44 2.94 -7.52
CA VAL A 153 -6.34 2.51 -6.11
C VAL A 153 -4.96 1.97 -5.79
N VAL A 154 -4.38 1.15 -6.68
CA VAL A 154 -3.01 0.63 -6.53
C VAL A 154 -2.00 1.77 -6.54
N GLN A 155 -2.11 2.71 -7.48
CA GLN A 155 -1.20 3.86 -7.55
C GLN A 155 -1.29 4.74 -6.30
N ARG A 156 -2.50 4.97 -5.77
CA ARG A 156 -2.69 5.69 -4.52
C ARG A 156 -2.02 4.95 -3.36
N GLY A 157 -2.24 3.63 -3.24
CA GLY A 157 -1.63 2.83 -2.18
C GLY A 157 -0.11 2.82 -2.23
N LEU A 158 0.48 2.72 -3.42
CA LEU A 158 1.94 2.81 -3.59
C LEU A 158 2.49 4.17 -3.14
N ASN A 159 1.85 5.26 -3.57
CA ASN A 159 2.28 6.61 -3.19
C ASN A 159 2.18 6.85 -1.68
N ASP A 160 1.12 6.34 -1.04
CA ASP A 160 0.91 6.53 0.40
C ASP A 160 1.89 5.68 1.23
N LEU A 161 2.18 4.44 0.80
CA LEU A 161 3.23 3.60 1.41
C LEU A 161 4.62 4.23 1.27
N GLU A 162 5.00 4.66 0.07
CA GLU A 162 6.31 5.30 -0.16
C GLU A 162 6.52 6.53 0.73
N ARG A 163 5.51 7.41 0.79
CA ARG A 163 5.55 8.60 1.66
C ARG A 163 5.63 8.25 3.14
N PHE A 164 4.91 7.21 3.55
CA PHE A 164 4.96 6.73 4.93
C PHE A 164 6.35 6.18 5.27
N GLU A 165 6.93 5.37 4.41
CA GLU A 165 8.28 4.82 4.58
C GLU A 165 9.34 5.92 4.68
N GLU A 166 9.29 6.91 3.79
CA GLU A 166 10.18 8.08 3.82
C GLU A 166 10.08 8.84 5.14
N PHE A 167 8.85 9.08 5.60
CA PHE A 167 8.58 9.76 6.87
C PHE A 167 9.11 8.97 8.07
N MET A 168 8.84 7.66 8.11
CA MET A 168 9.29 6.78 9.19
C MET A 168 10.81 6.60 9.20
N ALA A 169 11.45 6.53 8.03
CA ALA A 169 12.91 6.53 7.92
C ALA A 169 13.51 7.80 8.51
N GLY A 170 12.91 8.97 8.26
CA GLY A 170 13.32 10.23 8.88
C GLY A 170 13.26 10.21 10.41
N ILE A 171 12.16 9.70 10.98
CA ILE A 171 12.01 9.56 12.44
C ILE A 171 13.03 8.57 13.00
N LYS A 172 13.19 7.40 12.38
CA LYS A 172 14.14 6.37 12.81
C LYS A 172 15.58 6.91 12.83
N ASN A 173 15.99 7.59 11.76
CA ASN A 173 17.32 8.20 11.65
C ASN A 173 17.56 9.26 12.73
N HIS A 174 16.54 10.04 13.10
CA HIS A 174 16.64 11.00 14.19
C HIS A 174 16.99 10.32 15.52
N TYR A 175 16.27 9.26 15.88
CA TYR A 175 16.50 8.54 17.15
C TYR A 175 17.78 7.71 17.13
N LEU A 176 18.18 7.16 15.98
CA LEU A 176 19.49 6.51 15.82
C LEU A 176 20.64 7.49 16.07
N GLY A 177 20.58 8.69 15.49
CA GLY A 177 21.61 9.72 15.73
C GLY A 177 21.66 10.18 17.19
N LEU A 178 20.53 10.16 17.92
CA LEU A 178 20.54 10.41 19.36
C LEU A 178 21.18 9.25 20.14
N LEU A 179 20.92 8.00 19.76
CA LEU A 179 21.51 6.82 20.37
C LEU A 179 23.03 6.80 20.20
N GLU A 180 23.53 7.09 18.99
CA GLU A 180 24.96 7.20 18.70
C GLU A 180 25.65 8.27 19.55
N ARG A 181 25.03 9.45 19.71
CA ARG A 181 25.56 10.51 20.57
C ARG A 181 25.63 10.11 22.03
N GLU A 182 24.61 9.41 22.54
CA GLU A 182 24.58 8.99 23.94
C GLU A 182 25.52 7.81 24.21
N THR A 183 25.69 6.88 23.27
CA THR A 183 26.69 5.82 23.37
C THR A 183 28.11 6.38 23.34
N ALA A 184 28.42 7.29 22.42
CA ALA A 184 29.72 7.96 22.35
C ALA A 184 30.07 8.72 23.64
N LYS A 185 29.10 9.40 24.25
CA LYS A 185 29.31 10.08 25.56
C LYS A 185 29.66 9.10 26.67
N ILE A 186 29.00 7.94 26.73
CA ILE A 186 29.32 6.94 27.75
C ILE A 186 30.70 6.35 27.51
N GLU A 187 31.08 6.11 26.26
CA GLU A 187 32.43 5.67 25.90
C GLU A 187 33.50 6.70 26.31
N GLU A 188 33.28 7.99 26.07
CA GLU A 188 34.19 9.06 26.51
C GLU A 188 34.28 9.18 28.05
N VAL A 189 33.16 9.00 28.74
CA VAL A 189 33.10 8.97 30.21
C VAL A 189 33.75 7.70 30.79
N GLY A 190 33.76 6.59 30.03
CA GLY A 190 34.45 5.35 30.38
C GLY A 190 35.98 5.38 30.17
N LYS A 191 36.49 6.28 29.32
CA LYS A 191 37.94 6.45 29.09
C LYS A 191 38.63 7.02 30.33
N ARG A 192 39.83 6.51 30.63
CA ARG A 192 40.68 6.98 31.74
C ARG A 192 41.10 8.44 31.48
N PRO A 193 41.30 9.26 32.53
CA PRO A 193 41.63 10.69 32.37
C PRO A 193 42.89 10.96 31.53
N GLU A 194 43.83 10.01 31.46
CA GLU A 194 45.06 10.10 30.65
C GLU A 194 44.80 10.00 29.13
N GLU A 195 43.71 9.36 28.71
CA GLU A 195 43.31 9.22 27.31
C GLU A 195 42.46 10.42 26.82
N ARG A 196 41.94 11.23 27.75
CA ARG A 196 41.10 12.41 27.44
C ARG A 196 41.92 13.64 27.03
N SER A 197 43.19 13.70 27.40
CA SER A 197 44.08 14.83 27.15
C SER A 197 44.98 14.67 25.91
N GLY A 198 45.07 13.46 25.32
CA GLY A 198 45.96 13.17 24.19
C GLY A 198 45.62 13.86 22.86
N PHE A 199 44.49 14.58 22.78
CA PHE A 199 44.03 15.25 21.55
C PHE A 199 44.19 16.78 21.55
N ARG A 200 44.88 17.36 22.55
CA ARG A 200 45.09 18.83 22.66
C ARG A 200 46.55 19.31 22.64
N SER A 201 47.48 18.51 22.14
CA SER A 201 48.83 18.99 21.83
C SER A 201 49.34 18.41 20.52
N LEU A 202 49.15 19.16 19.43
CA LEU A 202 50.16 19.57 18.44
C LEU A 202 49.48 20.42 17.36
#